data_AF-A0A844D607-F1
#
_entry.id   AF-A0A844D607-F1
#
_cell.length_a   1.000
_cell.length_b   1.000
_cell.length_c   1.000
_cell.angle_alpha   90.00
_cell.angle_beta   90.00
_cell.angle_gamma   90.00
#
_symmetry.space_group_name_H-M   'P 1'
#
loop_
_entity.id
_entity.type
_entity.pdbx_description
1 polymer ?
#
loop_
_entity_poly.entity_id
_entity_poly.type
_entity_poly.pdbx_seq_one_letter_code
_entity_poly.pdbx_strand_id
1 'polypeptide(L)'
;MNDRVSEELLAAAARGNADEVMARVSVPELNFLYFIRADGERLTTTSQQVAMAFGKHHKNVMRDIRALIDQIPEEDRLLNFEPTVEMRPNPSGGESIASPGFAMSRDGFTLLAMGFTGKRALGFKIAYIKAFNAMAAYIKNQRDGLRYRCMELELEDKDSKRRGSYHAKGLNLRKREKKVIDPELADLKDKVQPKLV
;
A
#
# COMPACT_ATOMS: atom_id res chain seq x y z
N MET A 1 -21.03 -10.39 8.73
CA MET A 1 -20.57 -11.51 7.85
C MET A 1 -21.07 -12.76 8.52
N ASN A 2 -21.76 -13.67 7.83
CA ASN A 2 -22.05 -14.98 8.41
C ASN A 2 -20.73 -15.71 8.61
N ASP A 3 -20.47 -16.19 9.83
CA ASP A 3 -19.22 -16.83 10.26
C ASP A 3 -18.71 -17.93 9.30
N ARG A 4 -19.64 -18.58 8.59
CA ARG A 4 -19.34 -19.63 7.60
C ARG A 4 -18.43 -19.17 6.46
N VAL A 5 -18.58 -17.94 5.96
CA VAL A 5 -17.76 -17.44 4.83
C VAL A 5 -16.33 -17.15 5.29
N SER A 6 -16.18 -16.66 6.51
CA SER A 6 -14.87 -16.38 7.12
C SER A 6 -14.10 -17.67 7.40
N GLU A 7 -14.78 -18.70 7.91
CA GLU A 7 -14.20 -20.03 8.15
C GLU A 7 -13.82 -20.75 6.85
N GLU A 8 -14.65 -20.70 5.82
CA GLU A 8 -14.33 -21.29 4.51
C GLU A 8 -13.10 -20.63 3.86
N LEU A 9 -12.95 -19.31 4.01
CA LEU A 9 -11.80 -18.56 3.51
C LEU A 9 -10.50 -18.91 4.25
N LEU A 10 -10.55 -19.03 5.58
CA LEU A 10 -9.43 -19.49 6.41
C LEU A 10 -9.04 -20.93 6.05
N ALA A 11 -10.03 -21.81 5.87
CA ALA A 11 -9.79 -23.20 5.49
C ALA A 11 -9.32 -23.37 4.03
N ALA A 12 -9.64 -22.42 3.14
CA ALA A 12 -9.16 -22.38 1.76
C ALA A 12 -7.75 -21.79 1.64
N ALA A 13 -7.42 -20.79 2.48
CA ALA A 13 -6.06 -20.28 2.61
C ALA A 13 -5.09 -21.37 3.09
N ALA A 14 -5.51 -22.21 4.05
CA ALA A 14 -4.75 -23.38 4.50
C ALA A 14 -4.58 -24.47 3.43
N ARG A 15 -5.47 -24.52 2.43
CA ARG A 15 -5.48 -25.50 1.33
C ARG A 15 -4.86 -24.98 0.03
N GLY A 16 -4.37 -23.73 0.00
CA GLY A 16 -3.77 -23.11 -1.18
C GLY A 16 -4.76 -22.83 -2.32
N ASN A 17 -6.07 -22.92 -2.09
CA ASN A 17 -7.12 -22.68 -3.08
C ASN A 17 -7.98 -21.45 -2.76
N ALA A 18 -7.45 -20.53 -1.95
CA ALA A 18 -8.11 -19.25 -1.65
C ALA A 18 -8.47 -18.50 -2.93
N ASP A 19 -7.62 -18.55 -3.97
CA ASP A 19 -7.90 -17.88 -5.24
C ASP A 19 -9.12 -18.45 -5.99
N GLU A 20 -9.36 -19.77 -5.94
CA GLU A 20 -10.56 -20.41 -6.52
C GLU A 20 -11.83 -20.08 -5.74
N VAL A 21 -11.75 -20.05 -4.41
CA VAL A 21 -12.89 -19.67 -3.54
C VAL A 21 -13.23 -18.20 -3.75
N MET A 22 -12.22 -17.35 -3.91
CA MET A 22 -12.38 -15.93 -4.23
C MET A 22 -12.93 -15.70 -5.64
N ALA A 23 -12.62 -16.56 -6.61
CA ALA A 23 -13.18 -16.51 -7.96
C ALA A 23 -14.68 -16.87 -8.00
N ARG A 24 -15.16 -17.73 -7.08
CA ARG A 24 -16.59 -18.06 -6.95
C ARG A 24 -17.41 -16.94 -6.32
N VAL A 25 -16.79 -16.09 -5.51
CA VAL A 25 -17.41 -14.88 -5.00
C VAL A 25 -17.26 -13.80 -6.08
N SER A 26 -18.31 -13.57 -6.88
CA SER A 26 -18.36 -12.44 -7.82
C SER A 26 -18.30 -11.12 -7.04
N VAL A 27 -17.09 -10.62 -6.78
CA VAL A 27 -16.85 -9.33 -6.14
C VAL A 27 -16.75 -8.27 -7.23
N PRO A 28 -17.57 -7.21 -7.18
CA PRO A 28 -17.48 -6.13 -8.16
C PRO A 28 -16.13 -5.43 -8.06
N GLU A 29 -15.44 -5.33 -9.19
CA GLU A 29 -14.16 -4.65 -9.29
C GLU A 29 -14.38 -3.13 -9.24
N LEU A 30 -13.76 -2.46 -8.28
CA LEU A 30 -13.76 -1.00 -8.23
C LEU A 30 -12.62 -0.48 -9.10
N ASN A 31 -12.95 0.33 -10.10
CA ASN A 31 -11.96 1.11 -10.83
C ASN A 31 -11.78 2.48 -10.15
N PHE A 32 -10.63 2.64 -9.51
CA PHE A 32 -10.23 3.83 -8.77
C PHE A 32 -10.17 5.10 -9.61
N LEU A 33 -9.88 4.98 -10.91
CA LEU A 33 -9.75 6.12 -11.82
C LEU A 33 -11.06 6.89 -12.02
N TYR A 34 -12.21 6.29 -11.72
CA TYR A 34 -13.50 6.98 -11.89
C TYR A 34 -13.79 8.00 -10.80
N PHE A 35 -13.18 7.87 -9.63
CA PHE A 35 -13.58 8.64 -8.46
C PHE A 35 -12.39 9.27 -7.72
N ILE A 36 -11.16 8.90 -8.06
CA ILE A 36 -9.95 9.58 -7.58
C ILE A 36 -9.45 10.56 -8.64
N ARG A 37 -9.18 11.80 -8.22
CA ARG A 37 -8.57 12.85 -9.02
C ARG A 37 -7.09 12.97 -8.65
N ALA A 38 -6.24 13.19 -9.65
CA ALA A 38 -4.84 13.50 -9.45
C ALA A 38 -4.57 14.97 -9.77
N ASP A 39 -3.96 15.69 -8.83
CA ASP A 39 -3.42 17.03 -9.03
C ASP A 39 -1.93 17.00 -8.65
N GLY A 40 -1.08 16.85 -9.67
CA GLY A 40 0.33 16.51 -9.48
C GLY A 40 0.51 15.19 -8.73
N GLU A 41 1.18 15.24 -7.58
CA GLU A 41 1.38 14.08 -6.71
C GLU A 41 0.22 13.84 -5.72
N ARG A 42 -0.74 14.77 -5.64
CA ARG A 42 -1.86 14.67 -4.68
C ARG A 42 -3.04 13.93 -5.29
N LEU A 43 -3.42 12.83 -4.65
CA LEU A 43 -4.64 12.10 -4.97
C LEU A 43 -5.76 12.52 -4.02
N THR A 44 -6.86 13.00 -4.59
CA THR A 44 -8.04 13.46 -3.85
C THR A 44 -9.32 12.81 -4.38
N THR A 45 -10.33 12.69 -3.53
CA THR A 45 -11.68 12.25 -3.91
C THR A 45 -12.70 13.07 -3.13
N THR A 46 -13.93 13.10 -3.61
CA THR A 46 -15.03 13.74 -2.87
C THR A 46 -15.97 12.73 -2.23
N SER A 47 -16.68 13.16 -1.19
CA SER A 47 -17.70 12.36 -0.51
C SER A 47 -18.82 11.87 -1.45
N GLN A 48 -19.19 12.66 -2.47
CA GLN A 48 -20.17 12.27 -3.47
C GLN A 48 -19.62 11.21 -4.43
N GLN A 49 -18.37 11.36 -4.87
CA GLN A 49 -17.66 10.38 -5.67
C GLN A 49 -17.53 9.02 -4.96
N VAL A 50 -17.18 9.04 -3.66
CA VAL A 50 -17.15 7.84 -2.81
C VAL A 50 -18.55 7.21 -2.68
N ALA A 51 -19.59 8.01 -2.47
CA ALA A 51 -20.96 7.52 -2.39
C ALA A 51 -21.38 6.76 -3.67
N MET A 52 -21.06 7.31 -4.84
CA MET A 52 -21.33 6.68 -6.13
C MET A 52 -20.54 5.37 -6.29
N ALA A 53 -19.24 5.40 -6.01
CA ALA A 53 -18.36 4.24 -6.15
C ALA A 53 -18.84 3.06 -5.29
N PHE A 54 -19.17 3.30 -4.02
CA PHE A 54 -19.60 2.25 -3.09
C PHE A 54 -21.10 1.97 -3.12
N GLY A 55 -21.88 2.69 -3.94
CA GLY A 55 -23.33 2.51 -4.05
C GLY A 55 -24.06 2.86 -2.76
N LYS A 56 -23.55 3.86 -2.03
CA LYS A 56 -24.11 4.34 -0.76
C LYS A 56 -24.80 5.68 -0.98
N HIS A 57 -25.79 5.99 -0.14
CA HIS A 57 -26.33 7.35 -0.10
C HIS A 57 -25.30 8.33 0.43
N HIS A 58 -25.15 9.48 -0.23
CA HIS A 58 -24.22 10.54 0.17
C HIS A 58 -24.43 10.98 1.64
N LYS A 59 -25.68 11.07 2.09
CA LYS A 59 -26.03 11.35 3.50
C LYS A 59 -25.35 10.37 4.49
N ASN A 60 -25.29 9.08 4.15
CA ASN A 60 -24.68 8.07 5.02
C ASN A 60 -23.16 8.20 5.01
N VAL A 61 -22.56 8.46 3.84
CA VAL A 61 -21.12 8.72 3.72
C VAL A 61 -20.73 9.95 4.56
N MET A 62 -21.49 11.05 4.47
CA MET A 62 -21.26 12.26 5.29
C MET A 62 -21.34 11.98 6.79
N ARG A 63 -22.28 11.13 7.23
CA ARG A 63 -22.39 10.71 8.62
C ARG A 63 -21.15 9.91 9.05
N ASP A 64 -20.75 8.94 8.23
CA ASP A 64 -19.62 8.06 8.52
C ASP A 64 -18.30 8.86 8.56
N ILE A 65 -18.12 9.87 7.69
CA ILE A 65 -16.99 10.80 7.74
C ILE A 65 -16.96 11.59 9.06
N ARG A 66 -18.08 12.17 9.48
CA ARG A 66 -18.14 12.92 10.76
C ARG A 66 -17.82 12.02 11.95
N ALA A 67 -18.37 10.82 11.98
CA ALA A 67 -18.08 9.85 13.04
C ALA A 67 -16.60 9.43 13.05
N LEU A 68 -15.95 9.35 11.89
CA LEU A 68 -14.53 9.07 11.78
C LEU A 68 -13.68 10.25 12.25
N ILE A 69 -14.06 11.47 11.88
CA ILE A 69 -13.42 12.71 12.32
C ILE A 69 -13.38 12.81 13.85
N ASP A 70 -14.45 12.40 14.53
CA ASP A 70 -14.52 12.42 16.00
C ASP A 70 -13.61 11.37 16.68
N GLN A 71 -13.10 10.39 15.93
CA GLN A 71 -12.29 9.27 16.45
C GLN A 71 -10.79 9.41 16.17
N ILE A 72 -10.39 10.30 15.26
CA ILE A 72 -8.99 10.46 14.84
C ILE A 72 -8.35 11.70 15.48
N PRO A 73 -7.02 11.72 15.66
CA PRO A 73 -6.30 12.90 16.08
C PRO A 73 -6.59 14.11 15.19
N GLU A 74 -6.54 15.32 15.76
CA GLU A 74 -6.88 16.54 15.02
C GLU A 74 -5.94 16.79 13.82
N GLU A 75 -4.68 16.42 13.94
CA GLU A 75 -3.68 16.53 12.86
C GLU A 75 -4.09 15.68 11.65
N ASP A 76 -4.49 14.43 11.88
CA ASP A 76 -4.96 13.52 10.83
C ASP A 76 -6.29 14.00 10.23
N ARG A 77 -7.17 14.59 11.04
CA ARG A 77 -8.42 15.17 10.57
C ARG A 77 -8.17 16.28 9.55
N LEU A 78 -7.32 17.24 9.89
CA LEU A 78 -7.07 18.44 9.09
C LEU A 78 -6.40 18.12 7.74
N LEU A 79 -5.54 17.10 7.70
CA LEU A 79 -4.84 16.69 6.48
C LEU A 79 -5.69 15.84 5.55
N ASN A 80 -6.70 15.16 6.08
CA ASN A 80 -7.42 14.12 5.35
C ASN A 80 -8.86 14.47 5.00
N PHE A 81 -9.51 15.41 5.70
CA PHE A 81 -10.92 15.75 5.50
C PHE A 81 -11.16 17.27 5.47
N GLU A 82 -11.41 17.80 4.27
CA GLU A 82 -11.70 19.20 4.05
C GLU A 82 -13.19 19.41 3.71
N PRO A 83 -13.94 20.22 4.48
CA PRO A 83 -15.30 20.58 4.11
C PRO A 83 -15.35 21.27 2.75
N THR A 84 -16.28 20.88 1.90
CA THR A 84 -16.46 21.47 0.56
C THR A 84 -17.95 21.62 0.23
N VAL A 85 -18.25 22.31 -0.86
CA VAL A 85 -19.60 22.46 -1.40
C VAL A 85 -19.62 21.88 -2.81
N GLU A 86 -20.50 20.91 -3.01
CA GLU A 86 -20.69 20.26 -4.31
C GLU A 86 -22.05 20.66 -4.90
N MET A 87 -22.06 20.95 -6.20
CA MET A 87 -23.30 21.23 -6.93
C MET A 87 -23.94 19.91 -7.34
N ARG A 88 -25.17 19.65 -6.88
CA ARG A 88 -25.94 18.47 -7.28
C ARG A 88 -27.13 18.84 -8.17
N PRO A 89 -27.56 17.93 -9.07
CA PRO A 89 -28.75 18.14 -9.88
C PRO A 89 -29.97 18.38 -9.01
N ASN A 90 -30.79 19.35 -9.40
CA ASN A 90 -32.06 19.64 -8.76
C ASN A 90 -33.09 18.59 -9.18
N PRO A 91 -33.66 17.81 -8.24
CA PRO A 91 -34.69 16.82 -8.56
C PRO A 91 -35.93 17.43 -9.24
N SER A 92 -36.17 18.73 -9.04
CA SER A 92 -37.33 19.47 -9.58
C SER A 92 -37.04 20.18 -10.90
N GLY A 93 -35.88 19.95 -11.54
CA GLY A 93 -35.57 20.49 -12.87
C GLY A 93 -35.09 21.95 -12.92
N GLY A 94 -34.76 22.55 -11.78
CA GLY A 94 -34.20 23.90 -11.67
C GLY A 94 -32.67 23.94 -11.59
N GLU A 95 -32.13 25.08 -11.14
CA GLU A 95 -30.69 25.28 -10.93
C GLU A 95 -30.11 24.26 -9.95
N SER A 96 -28.83 23.89 -10.18
CA SER A 96 -28.09 22.95 -9.33
C SER A 96 -28.08 23.42 -7.88
N ILE A 97 -28.29 22.48 -6.95
CA ILE A 97 -28.37 22.77 -5.53
C ILE A 97 -26.98 22.64 -4.92
N ALA A 98 -26.51 23.69 -4.25
CA ALA A 98 -25.31 23.63 -3.42
C ALA A 98 -25.55 22.69 -2.23
N SER A 99 -24.73 21.64 -2.12
CA SER A 99 -24.83 20.66 -1.04
C SER A 99 -23.49 20.51 -0.32
N PRO A 100 -23.49 20.45 1.02
CA PRO A 100 -22.25 20.26 1.77
C PRO A 100 -21.67 18.87 1.49
N GLY A 101 -20.35 18.81 1.35
CA GLY A 101 -19.57 17.61 1.10
C GLY A 101 -18.23 17.66 1.83
N PHE A 102 -17.42 16.62 1.62
CA PHE A 102 -15.99 16.64 1.99
C PHE A 102 -15.13 16.30 0.77
N ALA A 103 -14.04 17.04 0.60
CA ALA A 103 -12.88 16.59 -0.15
C ALA A 103 -11.99 15.80 0.81
N MET A 104 -11.38 14.71 0.33
CA MET A 104 -10.51 13.89 1.14
C MET A 104 -9.28 13.44 0.37
N SER A 105 -8.18 13.30 1.10
CA SER A 105 -6.94 12.72 0.59
C SER A 105 -7.12 11.21 0.34
N ARG A 106 -6.13 10.60 -0.32
CA ARG A 106 -6.01 9.14 -0.41
C ARG A 106 -6.13 8.46 0.95
N ASP A 107 -5.51 9.02 1.99
CA ASP A 107 -5.42 8.39 3.30
C ASP A 107 -6.74 8.53 4.06
N GLY A 108 -7.38 9.71 3.99
CA GLY A 108 -8.74 9.92 4.50
C GLY A 108 -9.76 9.00 3.84
N PHE A 109 -9.69 8.84 2.51
CA PHE A 109 -10.51 7.88 1.79
C PHE A 109 -10.27 6.44 2.25
N THR A 110 -9.01 6.06 2.44
CA THR A 110 -8.65 4.69 2.87
C THR A 110 -9.21 4.39 4.26
N LEU A 111 -9.07 5.31 5.22
CA LEU A 111 -9.66 5.17 6.56
C LEU A 111 -11.18 4.96 6.49
N LEU A 112 -11.87 5.78 5.71
CA LEU A 112 -13.32 5.66 5.50
C LEU A 112 -13.71 4.32 4.85
N ALA A 113 -13.01 3.93 3.78
CA ALA A 113 -13.30 2.72 3.02
C ALA A 113 -13.07 1.44 3.84
N MET A 114 -12.13 1.44 4.79
CA MET A 114 -11.90 0.31 5.70
C MET A 114 -13.09 0.06 6.63
N GLY A 115 -13.80 1.11 7.06
CA GLY A 115 -15.02 1.01 7.85
C GLY A 115 -16.25 0.53 7.06
N PHE A 116 -16.20 0.57 5.72
CA PHE A 116 -17.33 0.14 4.90
C PHE A 116 -17.52 -1.38 4.85
N THR A 117 -18.78 -1.77 4.73
CA THR A 117 -19.24 -3.16 4.54
C THR A 117 -19.98 -3.30 3.20
N GLY A 118 -20.04 -4.54 2.69
CA GLY A 118 -20.72 -4.90 1.43
C GLY A 118 -19.76 -5.42 0.35
N LYS A 119 -20.31 -5.93 -0.77
CA LYS A 119 -19.52 -6.57 -1.85
C LYS A 119 -18.49 -5.61 -2.47
N ARG A 120 -18.87 -4.36 -2.72
CA ARG A 120 -17.97 -3.32 -3.25
C ARG A 120 -16.83 -2.98 -2.28
N ALA A 121 -17.17 -2.83 -0.99
CA ALA A 121 -16.16 -2.60 0.05
C ALA A 121 -15.22 -3.79 0.21
N LEU A 122 -15.72 -5.02 0.09
CA LEU A 122 -14.89 -6.22 0.07
C LEU A 122 -13.93 -6.22 -1.14
N GLY A 123 -14.41 -5.84 -2.33
CA GLY A 123 -13.57 -5.70 -3.53
C GLY A 123 -12.43 -4.72 -3.34
N PHE A 124 -12.73 -3.56 -2.76
CA PHE A 124 -11.70 -2.58 -2.37
C PHE A 124 -10.66 -3.20 -1.44
N LYS A 125 -11.10 -3.86 -0.35
CA LYS A 125 -10.19 -4.47 0.63
C LYS A 125 -9.29 -5.54 0.01
N ILE A 126 -9.84 -6.38 -0.87
CA ILE A 126 -9.07 -7.39 -1.60
C ILE A 126 -8.03 -6.74 -2.51
N ALA A 127 -8.42 -5.72 -3.28
CA ALA A 127 -7.50 -4.98 -4.15
C ALA A 127 -6.36 -4.33 -3.34
N TYR A 128 -6.70 -3.75 -2.19
CA TYR A 128 -5.72 -3.18 -1.26
C TYR A 128 -4.73 -4.25 -0.76
N ILE A 129 -5.21 -5.42 -0.33
CA ILE A 129 -4.37 -6.55 0.11
C ILE A 129 -3.45 -7.03 -1.02
N LYS A 130 -3.97 -7.16 -2.25
CA LYS A 130 -3.17 -7.57 -3.42
C LYS A 130 -2.06 -6.56 -3.72
N ALA A 131 -2.35 -5.27 -3.66
CA ALA A 131 -1.34 -4.22 -3.84
C ALA A 131 -0.25 -4.30 -2.77
N PHE A 132 -0.63 -4.55 -1.51
CA PHE A 132 0.33 -4.72 -0.41
C PHE A 132 1.24 -5.94 -0.61
N ASN A 133 0.67 -7.08 -1.02
CA ASN A 133 1.45 -8.28 -1.32
C ASN A 133 2.39 -8.07 -2.53
N ALA A 134 1.94 -7.37 -3.56
CA ALA A 134 2.77 -7.02 -4.70
C ALA A 134 3.96 -6.12 -4.29
N MET A 135 3.72 -5.16 -3.40
CA MET A 135 4.77 -4.32 -2.83
C MET A 135 5.75 -5.14 -1.97
N ALA A 136 5.26 -6.06 -1.15
CA ALA A 136 6.11 -6.96 -0.38
C ALA A 136 6.99 -7.84 -1.28
N ALA A 137 6.44 -8.37 -2.37
CA ALA A 137 7.19 -9.14 -3.37
C ALA A 137 8.25 -8.28 -4.08
N TYR A 138 7.91 -7.03 -4.44
CA TYR A 138 8.86 -6.09 -5.03
C TYR A 138 10.05 -5.80 -4.10
N ILE A 139 9.76 -5.46 -2.83
CA ILE A 139 10.81 -5.22 -1.82
C ILE A 139 11.65 -6.46 -1.60
N LYS A 140 11.03 -7.66 -1.56
CA LYS A 140 11.76 -8.93 -1.44
C LYS A 140 12.71 -9.13 -2.63
N ASN A 141 12.25 -8.94 -3.86
CA ASN A 141 13.08 -9.08 -5.05
C ASN A 141 14.25 -8.10 -5.06
N GLN A 142 14.02 -6.85 -4.63
CA GLN A 142 15.11 -5.87 -4.46
C GLN A 142 16.12 -6.32 -3.40
N ARG A 143 15.64 -6.82 -2.25
CA ARG A 143 16.50 -7.34 -1.18
C ARG A 143 17.28 -8.57 -1.63
N ASP A 144 16.67 -9.46 -2.40
CA ASP A 144 17.35 -10.62 -2.96
C ASP A 144 18.46 -10.19 -3.92
N GLY A 145 18.22 -9.17 -4.76
CA GLY A 145 19.28 -8.53 -5.57
C GLY A 145 20.44 -7.98 -4.72
N LEU A 146 20.13 -7.26 -3.64
CA LEU A 146 21.15 -6.76 -2.71
C LEU A 146 21.89 -7.91 -1.98
N ARG A 147 21.20 -9.00 -1.66
CA ARG A 147 21.81 -10.21 -1.05
C ARG A 147 22.77 -10.90 -2.00
N TYR A 148 22.43 -11.03 -3.28
CA TYR A 148 23.35 -11.58 -4.28
C TYR A 148 24.60 -10.72 -4.41
N ARG A 149 24.46 -9.39 -4.41
CA ARG A 149 25.60 -8.47 -4.43
C ARG A 149 26.46 -8.56 -3.17
N CYS A 150 25.85 -8.67 -1.99
CA CYS A 150 26.57 -8.99 -0.75
C CYS A 150 27.37 -10.28 -0.89
N MET A 151 26.74 -11.37 -1.36
CA MET A 151 27.36 -12.68 -1.49
C MET A 151 28.57 -12.65 -2.45
N GLU A 152 28.45 -11.92 -3.56
CA GLU A 152 29.54 -11.73 -4.53
C GLU A 152 30.75 -11.05 -3.89
N LEU A 153 30.56 -9.92 -3.20
CA LEU A 153 31.64 -9.21 -2.50
C LEU A 153 32.26 -10.05 -1.37
N GLU A 154 31.47 -10.88 -0.68
CA GLU A 154 32.01 -11.83 0.31
C GLU A 154 32.91 -12.89 -0.33
N LEU A 155 32.59 -13.35 -1.55
CA LEU A 155 33.46 -14.24 -2.32
C LEU A 155 34.73 -13.52 -2.77
N GLU A 156 34.63 -12.29 -3.25
CA GLU A 156 35.78 -11.47 -3.63
C GLU A 156 36.74 -11.21 -2.45
N ASP A 157 36.23 -10.92 -1.24
CA ASP A 157 37.09 -10.81 -0.05
C ASP A 157 37.76 -12.15 0.29
N LYS A 158 37.04 -13.28 0.18
CA LYS A 158 37.63 -14.62 0.40
C LYS A 158 38.75 -14.91 -0.60
N ASP A 159 38.57 -14.57 -1.87
CA ASP A 159 39.60 -14.77 -2.90
C ASP A 159 40.75 -13.78 -2.76
N SER A 160 40.48 -12.55 -2.33
CA SER A 160 41.51 -11.58 -1.93
C SER A 160 42.34 -12.09 -0.74
N LYS A 161 41.71 -12.73 0.27
CA LYS A 161 42.41 -13.36 1.42
C LYS A 161 43.37 -14.43 0.94
N ARG A 162 42.91 -15.31 0.05
CA ARG A 162 43.71 -16.39 -0.55
C ARG A 162 44.89 -15.83 -1.34
N ARG A 163 44.67 -14.85 -2.23
CA ARG A 163 45.76 -14.22 -3.00
C ARG A 163 46.79 -13.55 -2.09
N GLY A 164 46.33 -12.94 -0.99
CA GLY A 164 47.18 -12.31 0.02
C GLY A 164 48.14 -13.23 0.76
N SER A 165 47.82 -14.53 0.91
CA SER A 165 48.61 -15.48 1.70
C SER A 165 49.80 -16.09 0.96
N TYR A 166 49.86 -16.01 -0.37
CA TYR A 166 50.91 -16.68 -1.15
C TYR A 166 52.23 -15.90 -1.24
N HIS A 167 52.19 -14.55 -1.30
CA HIS A 167 53.41 -13.74 -1.47
C HIS A 167 53.22 -12.26 -1.12
N ALA A 168 54.31 -11.52 -0.88
CA ALA A 168 54.31 -10.11 -0.48
C ALA A 168 53.57 -9.17 -1.46
N LYS A 169 53.67 -9.42 -2.77
CA LYS A 169 52.88 -8.66 -3.78
C LYS A 169 51.37 -8.85 -3.60
N GLY A 170 50.92 -10.03 -3.19
CA GLY A 170 49.52 -10.35 -2.93
C GLY A 170 49.01 -9.65 -1.66
N LEU A 171 49.86 -9.54 -0.65
CA LEU A 171 49.54 -8.77 0.57
C LEU A 171 49.28 -7.29 0.27
N ASN A 172 50.11 -6.68 -0.59
CA ASN A 172 49.93 -5.29 -1.01
C ASN A 172 48.68 -5.09 -1.87
N LEU A 173 48.35 -6.06 -2.73
CA LEU A 173 47.12 -6.06 -3.52
C LEU A 173 45.88 -6.11 -2.61
N ARG A 174 45.86 -7.04 -1.65
CA ARG A 174 44.79 -7.16 -0.65
C ARG A 174 44.58 -5.88 0.15
N LYS A 175 45.65 -5.19 0.55
CA LYS A 175 45.55 -3.92 1.29
C LYS A 175 44.80 -2.84 0.50
N ARG A 176 44.87 -2.87 -0.84
CA ARG A 176 44.13 -1.95 -1.72
C ARG A 176 42.68 -2.40 -1.89
N GLU A 177 42.47 -3.66 -2.22
CA GLU A 177 41.13 -4.25 -2.42
C GLU A 177 40.26 -4.12 -1.15
N LYS A 178 40.83 -4.39 0.03
CA LYS A 178 40.13 -4.30 1.32
C LYS A 178 39.58 -2.90 1.62
N LYS A 179 40.25 -1.84 1.17
CA LYS A 179 39.78 -0.45 1.36
C LYS A 179 38.49 -0.16 0.60
N VAL A 180 38.19 -0.93 -0.45
CA VAL A 180 37.00 -0.78 -1.29
C VAL A 180 35.91 -1.77 -0.85
N ILE A 181 36.29 -3.04 -0.65
CA ILE A 181 35.34 -4.12 -0.35
C ILE A 181 34.71 -3.94 1.04
N ASP A 182 35.47 -3.61 2.08
CA ASP A 182 34.95 -3.51 3.45
C ASP A 182 33.84 -2.46 3.61
N PRO A 183 33.97 -1.20 3.14
CA PRO A 183 32.89 -0.22 3.24
C PRO A 183 31.69 -0.59 2.37
N GLU A 184 31.91 -1.09 1.15
CA GLU A 184 30.81 -1.50 0.25
C GLU A 184 30.01 -2.68 0.85
N LEU A 185 30.70 -3.64 1.46
CA LEU A 185 30.08 -4.78 2.14
C LEU A 185 29.27 -4.33 3.37
N ALA A 186 29.80 -3.39 4.15
CA ALA A 186 29.11 -2.86 5.32
C ALA A 186 27.81 -2.13 4.93
N ASP A 187 27.87 -1.26 3.92
CA ASP A 187 26.73 -0.53 3.38
C ASP A 187 25.64 -1.48 2.82
N LEU A 188 26.05 -2.51 2.09
CA LEU A 188 25.11 -3.48 1.52
C LEU A 188 24.46 -4.35 2.60
N LYS A 189 25.22 -4.72 3.65
CA LYS A 189 24.66 -5.48 4.79
C LYS A 189 23.59 -4.69 5.53
N ASP A 190 23.81 -3.39 5.73
CA ASP A 190 22.82 -2.49 6.33
C ASP A 190 21.54 -2.38 5.47
N LYS A 191 21.71 -2.21 4.15
CA LYS A 191 20.59 -2.16 3.19
C LYS A 191 19.79 -3.47 3.09
N VAL A 192 20.43 -4.63 3.27
CA VAL A 192 19.76 -5.94 3.26
C VAL A 192 18.93 -6.19 4.52
N GLN A 193 19.34 -5.65 5.68
CA GLN A 193 18.63 -5.79 6.95
C GLN A 193 18.20 -4.41 7.50
N PRO A 194 17.21 -3.75 6.89
CA PRO A 194 16.66 -2.54 7.49
C PRO A 194 15.98 -2.92 8.81
N LYS A 195 16.33 -2.20 9.88
CA LYS A 195 15.66 -2.33 11.17
C LYS A 195 14.19 -1.94 10.98
N LEU A 196 13.29 -2.84 11.35
CA LEU A 196 11.88 -2.49 11.50
C LEU A 196 11.80 -1.68 12.80
N VAL A 197 11.52 -0.38 12.67
CA VAL A 197 11.22 0.52 13.79
C VAL A 197 9.72 0.47 14.05
#